data_AF-A0A919UBW4-F1
#
_entry.id   AF-A0A919UBW4-F1
#
_cell.length_a   1.000
_cell.length_b   1.000
_cell.length_c   1.000
_cell.angle_alpha   90.00
_cell.angle_beta   90.00
_cell.angle_gamma   90.00
#
_symmetry.space_group_name_H-M   'P 1'
#
loop_
_entity.id
_entity.type
_entity.pdbx_description
1 polymer ?
#
loop_
_entity_poly.entity_id
_entity_poly.type
_entity_poly.pdbx_seq_one_letter_code
_entity_poly.pdbx_strand_id
1 'polypeptide(L)'
;MADPLYTGTSYFKNHADAQSVLDAYHNGSASVMGSHREGFVVRYDNVPGYNHNPGAGYLDQPTNLFLIKGTRSVSVVPISPNWTPRP
;
A
#
# COMPACT_ATOMS: atom_id res chain seq x y z
N MET A 1 -4.88 -20.84 18.60
CA MET A 1 -6.16 -20.32 18.08
C MET A 1 -5.79 -19.17 17.16
N ALA A 2 -6.15 -19.24 15.87
CA ALA A 2 -5.93 -18.15 14.93
C ALA A 2 -7.20 -17.29 14.89
N ASP A 3 -7.05 -15.98 15.08
CA ASP A 3 -8.16 -15.04 15.14
C ASP A 3 -8.83 -14.92 13.76
N PRO A 4 -10.15 -15.09 13.64
CA PRO A 4 -10.88 -15.19 12.37
C PRO A 4 -11.02 -13.86 11.59
N LEU A 5 -10.22 -12.84 11.92
CA LEU A 5 -10.24 -11.50 11.30
C LEU A 5 -9.04 -11.22 10.38
N TYR A 6 -8.11 -12.16 10.18
CA TYR A 6 -7.00 -11.99 9.24
C TYR A 6 -7.44 -12.28 7.79
N THR A 7 -8.31 -11.41 7.26
CA THR A 7 -8.94 -11.57 5.94
C THR A 7 -8.07 -10.98 4.84
N GLY A 8 -7.06 -11.72 4.36
CA GLY A 8 -6.51 -11.62 3.00
C GLY A 8 -6.22 -10.23 2.42
N THR A 9 -5.92 -9.23 3.26
CA THR A 9 -5.76 -7.83 2.86
C THR A 9 -4.42 -7.32 3.30
N SER A 10 -3.77 -6.56 2.41
CA SER A 10 -2.50 -5.90 2.68
C SER A 10 -2.59 -4.92 3.86
N TYR A 11 -1.54 -4.82 4.65
CA TYR A 11 -1.54 -4.06 5.90
C TYR A 11 -0.20 -3.38 6.21
N PHE A 12 -0.28 -2.39 7.10
CA PHE A 12 0.87 -1.84 7.81
C PHE A 12 0.91 -2.38 9.24
N LYS A 13 2.09 -2.42 9.85
CA LYS A 13 2.22 -2.81 11.26
C LYS A 13 1.65 -1.77 12.22
N ASN A 14 1.58 -0.52 11.79
CA ASN A 14 1.03 0.57 12.59
C ASN A 14 0.36 1.61 11.67
N HIS A 15 -0.48 2.47 12.26
CA HIS A 15 -1.18 3.53 11.52
C HIS A 15 -0.26 4.68 11.10
N ALA A 16 0.83 4.93 11.85
CA ALA A 16 1.78 6.00 11.56
C ALA A 16 2.54 5.78 10.24
N ASP A 17 2.75 4.53 9.85
CA ASP A 17 3.35 4.14 8.58
C ASP A 17 2.49 4.61 7.40
N ALA A 18 1.18 4.37 7.47
CA ALA A 18 0.23 4.80 6.44
C ALA A 18 0.20 6.34 6.34
N GLN A 19 0.20 7.03 7.49
CA GLN A 19 0.27 8.49 7.53
C GLN A 19 1.58 9.01 6.93
N SER A 20 2.71 8.38 7.23
CA SER A 20 4.03 8.76 6.71
C SER A 20 4.11 8.65 5.19
N VAL A 21 3.48 7.63 4.60
CA VAL A 21 3.37 7.50 3.14
C VAL A 21 2.51 8.63 2.55
N LEU A 22 1.39 8.96 3.18
CA LEU A 22 0.52 10.04 2.74
C LEU A 22 1.23 11.40 2.82
N ASP A 23 1.95 11.65 3.91
CA ASP A 23 2.74 12.87 4.10
C ASP A 23 3.88 12.96 3.07
N ALA A 24 4.57 11.84 2.80
CA ALA A 24 5.60 11.74 1.77
C ALA A 24 5.06 12.02 0.36
N TYR A 25 3.81 11.62 0.08
CA TYR A 25 3.15 11.99 -1.17
C TYR A 25 2.87 13.50 -1.24
N HIS A 26 2.32 14.09 -0.17
CA HIS A 26 2.01 15.52 -0.15
C HIS A 26 3.25 16.42 -0.19
N ASN A 27 4.36 16.02 0.42
CA ASN A 27 5.59 16.79 0.44
C ASN A 27 6.54 16.50 -0.73
N GLY A 28 6.18 15.57 -1.62
CA GLY A 28 6.96 15.21 -2.81
C GLY A 28 8.14 14.26 -2.57
N SER A 29 8.28 13.68 -1.37
CA SER A 29 9.34 12.70 -1.06
C SER A 29 9.02 11.29 -1.56
N ALA A 30 7.75 10.97 -1.81
CA ALA A 30 7.34 9.72 -2.46
C ALA A 30 7.36 9.86 -3.98
N SER A 31 7.82 8.83 -4.69
CA SER A 31 7.83 8.82 -6.15
C SER A 31 6.48 8.33 -6.69
N VAL A 32 5.79 9.13 -7.49
CA VAL A 32 4.53 8.73 -8.13
C VAL A 32 4.83 7.75 -9.28
N MET A 33 4.31 6.53 -9.19
CA MET A 33 4.56 5.47 -10.18
C MET A 33 3.52 5.46 -11.30
N GLY A 34 2.31 5.94 -11.04
CA GLY A 34 1.25 6.04 -12.04
C GLY A 34 -0.15 6.12 -11.44
N SER A 35 -1.16 6.16 -12.31
CA SER A 35 -2.56 6.12 -11.92
C SER A 35 -3.08 4.68 -11.83
N HIS A 36 -4.04 4.49 -10.95
CA HIS A 36 -4.82 3.28 -10.80
C HIS A 36 -6.30 3.65 -10.87
N ARG A 37 -7.18 2.69 -11.21
CA ARG A 37 -8.63 2.94 -11.31
C ARG A 37 -9.22 3.59 -10.05
N GLU A 38 -8.66 3.28 -8.88
CA GLU A 38 -9.11 3.77 -7.58
C GLU A 38 -8.33 4.98 -7.04
N GLY A 39 -7.24 5.40 -7.70
CA GLY A 39 -6.37 6.46 -7.17
C GLY A 39 -4.98 6.48 -7.81
N PHE A 40 -3.94 6.67 -7.00
CA PHE A 40 -2.57 6.78 -7.48
C PHE A 40 -1.64 5.83 -6.74
N VAL A 41 -0.68 5.27 -7.46
CA VAL A 41 0.35 4.43 -6.86
C VAL A 41 1.60 5.25 -6.65
N VAL A 42 2.14 5.17 -5.44
CA VAL A 42 3.38 5.82 -5.03
C VAL A 42 4.36 4.78 -4.51
N ARG A 43 5.64 5.09 -4.65
CA ARG A 43 6.75 4.36 -4.04
C ARG A 43 7.36 5.19 -2.92
N TYR A 44 7.53 4.57 -1.76
CA TYR A 44 8.22 5.19 -0.63
C TYR A 44 9.06 4.16 0.13
N ASP A 45 10.38 4.23 -0.01
CA ASP A 45 11.30 3.20 0.48
C ASP A 45 11.53 3.23 2.01
N ASN A 46 11.11 4.29 2.72
CA ASN A 46 11.34 4.43 4.16
C ASN A 46 10.27 3.75 5.04
N VAL A 47 9.19 3.23 4.46
CA VAL A 47 8.10 2.59 5.20
C VAL A 47 7.90 1.16 4.71
N PRO A 48 7.89 0.16 5.60
CA PRO A 48 7.57 -1.21 5.23
C PRO A 48 6.06 -1.45 5.22
N GLY A 49 5.49 -1.74 4.04
CA GLY A 49 4.15 -2.31 3.90
C GLY A 49 4.18 -3.81 3.66
N TYR A 50 3.04 -4.47 3.85
CA TYR A 50 2.89 -5.91 3.62
C TYR A 50 1.77 -6.19 2.63
N ASN A 51 2.13 -6.68 1.45
CA ASN A 51 1.19 -7.26 0.49
C ASN A 51 0.78 -8.65 0.99
N HIS A 52 -0.44 -8.75 1.52
CA HIS A 52 -0.97 -9.99 2.06
C HIS A 52 -2.18 -10.40 1.21
N ASN A 53 -1.92 -11.28 0.24
CA ASN A 53 -2.92 -11.88 -0.64
C ASN A 53 -2.70 -13.40 -0.70
N PRO A 54 -3.21 -14.14 0.31
CA PRO A 54 -3.08 -15.60 0.39
C PRO A 54 -3.65 -16.32 -0.83
N GLY A 55 -4.72 -15.80 -1.43
CA GLY A 55 -5.37 -16.39 -2.62
C GLY A 55 -4.48 -16.37 -3.87
N ALA A 56 -3.50 -15.48 -3.92
CA ALA A 56 -2.48 -15.42 -4.98
C ALA A 56 -1.11 -15.96 -4.54
N GLY A 57 -1.03 -16.60 -3.37
CA GLY A 57 0.22 -17.15 -2.83
C GLY A 57 1.17 -16.14 -2.20
N TYR A 58 0.73 -14.89 -1.97
CA TYR A 58 1.54 -13.85 -1.34
C TYR A 58 1.15 -13.70 0.13
N LEU A 59 2.00 -14.21 1.02
CA LEU A 59 1.82 -14.07 2.47
C LEU A 59 2.81 -13.03 2.99
N ASP A 60 2.29 -11.93 3.53
CA ASP A 60 3.08 -10.89 4.20
C ASP A 60 4.30 -10.42 3.40
N GLN A 61 4.14 -10.30 2.08
CA GLN A 61 5.24 -9.94 1.20
C GLN A 61 5.61 -8.46 1.41
N PRO A 62 6.86 -8.14 1.77
CA PRO A 62 7.26 -6.75 1.97
C PRO A 62 7.12 -5.95 0.68
N THR A 63 6.62 -4.73 0.81
CA THR A 63 6.42 -3.81 -0.30
C THR A 63 6.66 -2.37 0.14
N ASN A 64 7.14 -1.56 -0.79
CA ASN A 64 7.32 -0.12 -0.71
C ASN A 64 6.41 0.60 -1.72
N LEU A 65 5.47 -0.13 -2.33
CA LEU A 65 4.45 0.40 -3.24
C LEU A 65 3.12 0.51 -2.52
N PHE A 66 2.49 1.67 -2.67
CA PHE A 66 1.28 2.04 -1.96
C PHE A 66 0.26 2.65 -2.90
N LEU A 67 -0.98 2.18 -2.84
CA LEU A 67 -2.13 2.81 -3.48
C LEU A 67 -2.75 3.82 -2.52
N ILE A 68 -2.72 5.09 -2.90
CA ILE A 68 -3.47 6.16 -2.26
C ILE A 68 -4.82 6.28 -2.97
N LYS A 69 -5.92 6.03 -2.25
CA LYS A 69 -7.27 6.01 -2.82
C LYS A 69 -8.30 6.73 -1.96
N GLY A 70 -9.40 7.15 -2.59
CA GLY A 70 -10.47 7.91 -1.96
C GLY A 70 -10.20 9.41 -1.95
N THR A 71 -11.28 10.20 -1.89
CA THR A 71 -11.22 11.68 -1.99
C THR A 71 -11.56 12.40 -0.69
N ARG A 72 -12.45 11.84 0.13
CA ARG A 72 -12.86 12.39 1.44
C ARG A 72 -12.30 11.59 2.61
N SER A 73 -12.29 10.27 2.48
CA SER A 73 -11.65 9.35 3.42
C SER A 73 -10.51 8.66 2.69
N VAL A 74 -9.35 9.31 2.70
CA VAL A 74 -8.15 8.80 2.02
C VAL A 74 -7.68 7.53 2.72
N SER A 75 -7.39 6.49 1.94
CA SER A 75 -6.81 5.24 2.39
C SER A 75 -5.48 5.01 1.70
N VAL A 76 -4.49 4.57 2.46
CA VAL A 76 -3.19 4.11 1.94
C VAL A 76 -3.15 2.60 2.09
N VAL A 77 -2.92 1.89 0.98
CA VAL A 77 -2.95 0.42 0.95
C VAL A 77 -1.65 -0.11 0.35
N PRO A 78 -0.90 -0.99 1.03
CA PRO A 78 0.25 -1.65 0.43
C PRO A 78 -0.21 -2.56 -0.72
N ILE A 79 0.52 -2.55 -1.83
CA ILE A 79 0.19 -3.36 -3.01
C ILE A 79 1.35 -4.26 -3.40
N SER A 80 1.11 -5.15 -4.38
CA SER A 80 2.15 -6.02 -4.91
C SER A 80 3.42 -5.24 -5.28
N PRO A 81 4.62 -5.67 -4.86
CA PRO A 81 5.88 -5.03 -5.23
C PRO A 81 6.19 -5.14 -6.73
N ASN A 82 5.48 -6.02 -7.43
CA ASN A 82 5.58 -6.22 -8.89
C ASN A 82 4.53 -5.40 -9.66
N TRP A 83 3.80 -4.51 -8.99
CA TRP A 83 2.83 -3.66 -9.68
C TRP A 83 3.56 -2.75 -10.68
N THR A 84 3.02 -2.69 -11.89
CA THR A 84 3.46 -1.76 -12.93
C THR A 84 2.25 -1.01 -13.48
N PRO A 85 2.42 0.27 -13.87
CA PRO A 85 1.38 0.99 -14.58
C PRO A 85 1.08 0.25 -15.90
N ARG A 86 -0.20 0.02 -16.19
CA ARG A 86 -0.58 -0.46 -17.52
C ARG A 86 -0.38 0.69 -18.52
N PRO A 87 0.19 0.42 -19.71
CA PRO A 87 0.32 1.40 -20.78
C PRO A 87 -1.05 1.88 -21.30
#